data_AF-A0A7W1PWX6-F1
#
_entry.id   AF-A0A7W1PWX6-F1
#
_cell.length_a   1.000
_cell.length_b   1.000
_cell.length_c   1.000
_cell.angle_alpha   90.00
_cell.angle_beta   90.00
_cell.angle_gamma   90.00
#
_symmetry.space_group_name_H-M   'P 1'
#
loop_
_entity.id
_entity.type
_entity.pdbx_description
1 polymer ?
#
loop_
_entity_poly.entity_id
_entity_poly.type
_entity_poly.pdbx_seq_one_letter_code
_entity_poly.pdbx_strand_id
1 'polypeptide(L)' 'AAAFKKDIISIWGNTVPEFGMYPYLPGENSFIAEVKNLPCRPCSKIGYNQCPKKHFYCMKLIDEGEIGMSLES' A
#
# COMPACT_ATOMS: atom_id res chain seq x y z
N ALA A 1 5.01 13.97 3.36
CA ALA A 1 4.38 13.89 2.02
C ALA A 1 2.98 14.51 2.03
N ALA A 2 2.02 13.95 2.77
CA ALA A 2 0.62 14.42 2.79
C ALA A 2 0.41 15.90 3.12
N ALA A 3 1.10 16.43 4.13
CA ALA A 3 0.99 17.84 4.52
C ALA A 3 1.43 18.83 3.43
N PHE A 4 2.17 18.37 2.41
CA PHE A 4 2.64 19.20 1.30
C PHE A 4 1.68 19.24 0.10
N LYS A 5 0.49 18.63 0.22
CA LYS A 5 -0.52 18.59 -0.86
C LYS A 5 0.01 18.10 -2.21
N LYS A 6 0.91 17.12 -2.17
CA LYS A 6 1.42 16.43 -3.36
C LYS A 6 0.63 15.15 -3.57
N ASP A 7 0.62 14.66 -4.81
CA ASP A 7 0.19 13.30 -5.10
C ASP A 7 1.04 12.30 -4.31
N ILE A 8 0.37 11.29 -3.76
CA ILE A 8 0.99 10.28 -2.93
C ILE A 8 0.62 8.92 -3.47
N ILE A 9 1.65 8.15 -3.80
CA ILE A 9 1.51 6.71 -3.98
C ILE A 9 1.84 6.05 -2.64
N SER A 10 0.85 5.44 -2.02
CA SER A 10 0.94 4.78 -0.74
C SER A 10 0.97 3.27 -0.95
N ILE A 11 2.10 2.62 -0.63
CA ILE A 11 2.31 1.19 -0.85
C ILE A 11 2.02 0.43 0.44
N TRP A 12 1.16 -0.58 0.38
CA TRP A 12 0.71 -1.36 1.53
C TRP A 12 0.91 -2.87 1.34
N GLY A 13 1.64 -3.48 2.26
CA GLY A 13 1.84 -4.94 2.27
C GLY A 13 1.34 -5.61 3.53
N ASN A 14 2.07 -5.49 4.64
CA ASN A 14 1.75 -6.23 5.88
C ASN A 14 0.51 -5.68 6.60
N THR A 15 0.37 -4.36 6.60
CA THR A 15 -0.77 -3.60 7.15
C THR A 15 -1.77 -3.30 6.04
N VAL A 16 -2.93 -2.78 6.45
CA VAL A 16 -4.02 -2.38 5.56
C VAL A 16 -4.49 -0.96 5.93
N PRO A 17 -4.89 -0.12 4.95
CA PRO A 17 -5.39 1.24 5.20
C PRO A 17 -6.53 1.32 6.22
N GLU A 18 -7.37 0.29 6.29
CA GLU A 18 -8.56 0.17 7.14
C GLU A 18 -8.22 0.19 8.64
N PHE A 19 -6.95 0.02 9.02
CA PHE A 19 -6.51 0.29 10.39
C PHE A 19 -6.52 1.78 10.76
N GLY A 20 -6.89 2.66 9.83
CA GLY A 20 -7.07 4.09 10.09
C GLY A 20 -5.76 4.89 10.07
N MET A 21 -4.65 4.26 9.69
CA MET A 21 -3.32 4.87 9.60
C MET A 21 -2.96 5.28 8.16
N TYR A 22 -3.94 5.41 7.27
CA TYR A 22 -3.69 5.79 5.89
C TYR A 22 -3.30 7.26 5.78
N PRO A 23 -2.39 7.63 4.87
CA PRO A 23 -2.06 9.02 4.66
C PRO A 23 -3.28 9.78 4.14
N TYR A 24 -3.43 11.02 4.57
CA TYR A 24 -4.33 11.95 3.87
C TYR A 24 -3.85 12.07 2.42
N LEU A 25 -4.75 11.84 1.45
CA LEU A 25 -4.49 11.82 0.01
C LEU A 25 -5.10 13.07 -0.65
N PRO A 26 -4.44 14.24 -0.57
CA PRO A 26 -4.99 15.50 -1.06
C PRO A 26 -4.91 15.68 -2.58
N GLY A 27 -4.05 14.92 -3.26
CA GLY A 27 -3.84 15.02 -4.70
C GLY A 27 -4.77 14.07 -5.46
N GLU A 28 -5.34 14.52 -6.58
CA GLU A 28 -6.30 13.76 -7.40
C GLU A 28 -5.68 12.48 -7.98
N ASN A 29 -4.35 12.46 -8.16
CA ASN A 29 -3.60 11.32 -8.66
C ASN A 29 -3.00 10.45 -7.53
N SER A 30 -3.45 10.66 -6.29
CA SER A 30 -3.01 9.83 -5.18
C SER A 30 -3.56 8.41 -5.29
N PHE A 31 -2.69 7.43 -5.08
CA PHE A 31 -3.01 6.02 -5.30
C PHE A 31 -2.58 5.15 -4.11
N ILE A 32 -3.41 4.16 -3.77
CA ILE A 32 -3.08 3.14 -2.77
C ILE A 32 -2.74 1.86 -3.52
N ALA A 33 -1.46 1.50 -3.50
CA ALA A 33 -0.96 0.29 -4.13
C ALA A 33 -0.96 -0.85 -3.11
N GLU A 34 -1.76 -1.89 -3.36
CA GLU A 34 -1.91 -2.99 -2.44
C GLU A 34 -2.39 -4.27 -3.12
N VAL A 35 -2.07 -5.43 -2.54
CA VAL A 35 -2.64 -6.72 -2.99
C VAL A 35 -3.97 -6.95 -2.28
N LYS A 36 -5.07 -6.83 -3.03
CA LYS A 36 -6.43 -7.13 -2.54
C LYS A 36 -6.64 -8.64 -2.43
N ASN A 37 -7.51 -9.04 -1.50
CA ASN A 37 -7.92 -10.44 -1.29
C ASN A 37 -6.78 -11.44 -1.00
N LEU A 38 -5.63 -10.97 -0.50
CA LEU A 38 -4.52 -11.85 -0.12
C LEU A 38 -4.84 -12.53 1.23
N PRO A 39 -4.98 -13.87 1.31
CA PRO A 39 -5.50 -14.54 2.51
C PRO A 39 -4.64 -14.38 3.77
N CYS A 40 -3.35 -14.07 3.61
CA CYS A 40 -2.44 -13.83 4.72
C CYS A 40 -2.42 -12.35 5.18
N ARG A 41 -3.25 -11.47 4.61
CA ARG A 41 -3.26 -10.03 4.85
C ARG A 41 -4.59 -9.60 5.50
N PRO A 42 -4.57 -8.69 6.50
CA PRO A 42 -3.40 -8.16 7.20
C PRO A 42 -2.69 -9.24 8.02
N CYS A 43 -1.35 -9.25 8.03
CA CYS A 43 -0.61 -10.17 8.89
C CYS A 43 -0.23 -9.57 10.24
N SER A 44 -0.19 -8.23 10.38
CA SER A 44 0.12 -7.53 11.62
C SER A 44 -0.51 -6.14 11.65
N LYS A 45 -0.85 -5.64 12.85
CA LYS A 45 -1.34 -4.27 13.05
C LYS A 45 -0.26 -3.21 12.84
N ILE A 46 0.99 -3.50 13.20
CA ILE A 46 2.09 -2.52 13.23
C ILE A 46 3.25 -2.94 12.30
N GLY A 47 3.43 -4.22 12.02
CA GLY A 47 4.66 -4.70 11.40
C GLY A 47 5.08 -6.07 11.88
N TYR A 48 5.83 -6.76 11.03
CA TYR A 48 6.78 -7.78 11.45
C TYR A 48 8.08 -7.55 10.68
N ASN A 49 9.23 -7.89 11.28
CA ASN A 49 10.53 -7.80 10.60
C ASN A 49 10.63 -8.80 9.44
N GLN A 50 9.90 -9.92 9.52
CA GLN A 50 9.86 -10.94 8.49
C GLN A 50 8.43 -11.48 8.38
N CYS A 51 8.06 -11.91 7.17
CA CYS A 51 6.74 -12.52 6.98
C CYS A 51 6.65 -13.85 7.75
N PRO A 52 5.62 -14.04 8.60
CA PRO A 52 5.45 -15.28 9.36
C PRO A 52 5.20 -16.51 8.48
N LYS A 53 4.77 -16.29 7.23
CA LYS A 53 4.56 -17.34 6.21
C LYS A 53 5.77 -17.56 5.30
N LYS A 54 6.92 -16.91 5.60
CA LYS A 54 8.20 -17.04 4.88
C LYS A 54 8.16 -16.69 3.38
N HIS A 55 7.25 -15.79 3.00
CA HIS A 55 7.15 -15.25 1.63
C HIS A 55 7.05 -13.72 1.67
N PHE A 56 7.01 -13.06 0.52
CA PHE A 56 6.82 -11.60 0.44
C PHE A 56 5.77 -11.18 -0.59
N TYR A 57 4.71 -11.98 -0.73
CA TYR A 57 3.66 -11.79 -1.74
C TYR A 57 2.92 -10.46 -1.63
N CYS A 58 2.71 -9.94 -0.41
CA CYS A 58 2.02 -8.66 -0.23
C CYS A 58 2.76 -7.45 -0.83
N MET A 59 4.04 -7.57 -1.16
CA MET A 59 4.78 -6.57 -1.95
C MET A 59 5.06 -7.03 -3.37
N LYS A 60 5.38 -8.31 -3.57
CA LYS A 60 5.77 -8.84 -4.88
C LYS A 60 4.62 -9.00 -5.88
N LEU A 61 3.38 -9.04 -5.41
CA LEU A 61 2.19 -9.19 -6.26
C LEU A 61 1.43 -7.87 -6.43
N ILE A 62 2.00 -6.75 -6.01
CA ILE A 62 1.43 -5.44 -6.29
C ILE A 62 1.55 -5.20 -7.80
N ASP A 63 0.46 -4.73 -8.42
CA ASP A 63 0.43 -4.45 -9.85
C ASP A 63 1.24 -3.18 -10.15
N GLU A 64 2.40 -3.36 -10.79
CA GLU A 64 3.27 -2.27 -11.20
C GLU A 64 2.65 -1.42 -12.32
N GLY A 65 1.75 -1.98 -13.13
CA GLY A 65 1.02 -1.27 -14.17
C GLY A 65 0.05 -0.25 -13.60
N GLU A 66 -0.70 -0.61 -12.55
CA GLU A 66 -1.59 0.33 -11.86
C GLU A 66 -0.80 1.49 -11.23
N ILE A 67 0.37 1.20 -10.66
CA ILE A 67 1.28 2.24 -10.15
C ILE A 67 1.77 3.15 -11.27
N GLY A 68 2.23 2.59 -12.39
CA GLY A 68 2.71 3.35 -13.54
C GLY A 68 1.65 4.32 -14.08
N MET A 69 0.41 3.85 -14.24
CA MET A 69 -0.70 4.68 -14.70
C MET A 69 -1.00 5.85 -13.74
N SER A 70 -0.88 5.64 -12.42
CA SER A 70 -1.10 6.70 -11.43
C SER A 70 -0.06 7.83 -11.49
N LEU A 71 1.11 7.58 -12.08
CA LEU A 71 2.17 8.58 -12.23
C LEU A 71 2.02 9.45 -13.49
N GLU A 72 1.29 8.97 -14.50
CA GLU A 72 1.13 9.62 -15.80
C GLU A 72 -0.17 10.45 -15.92
N SER A 73 -0.95 10.49 -14.84
CA SER A 73 -2.25 11.18 -14.75
C SER A 73 -2.12 12.65 -14.35
#